data_AF-A0A0P6RPH7-F1
#
_entry.id   AF-A0A0P6RPH7-F1
#
_cell.length_a   1.000
_cell.length_b   1.000
_cell.length_c   1.000
_cell.angle_alpha   90.00
_cell.angle_beta   90.00
_cell.angle_gamma   90.00
#
_symmetry.space_group_name_H-M   'P 1'
#
loop_
_entity.id
_entity.type
_entity.pdbx_description
1 polymer ?
#
loop_
_entity_poly.entity_id
_entity_poly.type
_entity_poly.pdbx_seq_one_letter_code
_entity_poly.pdbx_strand_id
1 'polypeptide(L)' 'MSDEKTALADYEVTQAREIGGVFRSKGEVLPMTVQQAKYYLPPYGSGLKPVAGKGAAKPKADDAKPPAAADKASA' A
#
# COMPACT_ATOMS: atom_id res chain seq x y z
N MET A 1 -20.85 4.88 20.67
CA MET A 1 -19.68 5.33 19.90
C MET A 1 -18.55 4.38 20.26
N SER A 2 -18.28 3.40 19.41
CA SER A 2 -17.29 2.37 19.70
C SER A 2 -15.93 2.91 19.29
N ASP A 3 -15.14 3.29 20.29
CA ASP A 3 -13.70 3.54 20.22
C ASP A 3 -12.99 2.21 19.92
N GLU A 4 -13.26 1.64 18.74
CA GLU A 4 -12.57 0.47 18.25
C GLU A 4 -11.22 0.95 17.74
N LYS A 5 -10.30 1.08 18.71
CA LYS A 5 -8.91 1.46 18.57
C LYS A 5 -8.37 1.01 17.21
N THR A 6 -8.27 1.97 16.29
CA THR A 6 -7.75 1.80 14.95
C THR A 6 -6.26 1.44 15.04
N ALA A 7 -5.97 0.19 15.39
CA ALA A 7 -4.62 -0.30 15.49
C ALA A 7 -4.04 -0.35 14.08
N LEU A 8 -3.07 0.52 13.83
CA LEU A 8 -2.26 0.47 12.64
C LEU A 8 -1.38 -0.78 12.71
N ALA A 9 -1.40 -1.57 11.65
CA ALA A 9 -0.53 -2.72 11.45
C ALA A 9 0.31 -2.48 10.19
N ASP A 10 1.53 -3.03 10.18
CA ASP A 10 2.41 -2.93 9.03
C ASP A 10 2.03 -3.99 7.98
N TYR A 11 1.83 -3.54 6.74
CA TYR A 11 1.54 -4.41 5.60
C TYR A 11 2.62 -4.24 4.53
N GLU A 12 3.18 -5.36 4.07
CA GLU A 12 4.12 -5.37 2.96
C GLU A 12 3.36 -5.59 1.65
N VAL A 13 3.66 -4.74 0.68
CA VAL A 13 3.17 -4.82 -0.68
C VAL A 13 3.87 -5.97 -1.40
N THR A 14 3.15 -7.01 -1.75
CA THR A 14 3.71 -8.16 -2.48
C THR A 14 3.61 -8.00 -4.00
N GLN A 15 2.84 -7.02 -4.48
CA GLN A 15 2.66 -6.69 -5.89
C GLN A 15 2.50 -5.18 -6.06
N ALA A 16 3.24 -4.58 -7.01
CA ALA A 16 3.13 -3.14 -7.28
C ALA A 16 1.72 -2.76 -7.70
N ARG A 17 1.06 -1.88 -6.94
CA ARG A 17 -0.35 -1.52 -7.14
C ARG A 17 -0.73 -0.23 -6.44
N GLU A 18 -1.87 0.31 -6.81
CA GLU A 18 -2.47 1.46 -6.11
C GLU A 18 -3.15 1.02 -4.81
N ILE A 19 -2.78 1.69 -3.72
CA ILE A 19 -3.32 1.50 -2.37
C ILE A 19 -3.73 2.86 -1.82
N GLY A 20 -5.03 3.03 -1.55
CA GLY A 20 -5.57 4.29 -1.03
C GLY A 20 -5.29 5.52 -1.89
N GLY A 21 -5.26 5.39 -3.22
CA GLY A 21 -4.98 6.51 -4.13
C GLY A 21 -3.50 6.73 -4.44
N VAL A 22 -2.59 5.92 -3.88
CA VAL A 22 -1.15 6.06 -4.08
C VAL A 22 -0.59 4.78 -4.68
N PHE A 23 0.17 4.89 -5.76
CA PHE A 23 0.88 3.76 -6.35
C PHE A 23 2.04 3.33 -5.44
N ARG A 24 2.05 2.06 -5.05
CA ARG A 24 3.02 1.45 -4.14
C ARG A 24 3.79 0.35 -4.86
N SER A 25 5.07 0.24 -4.54
CA SER A 25 5.97 -0.73 -5.17
C SER A 25 6.01 -2.04 -4.41
N LYS A 26 6.33 -3.14 -5.11
CA LYS A 26 6.53 -4.45 -4.45
C LYS A 26 7.71 -4.36 -3.47
N GLY A 27 7.51 -4.87 -2.26
CA GLY A 27 8.45 -4.85 -1.14
C GLY A 27 8.28 -3.62 -0.23
N GLU A 28 7.40 -2.67 -0.58
CA GLU A 28 7.12 -1.52 0.26
C GLU A 28 6.32 -1.93 1.50
N VAL A 29 6.73 -1.47 2.68
CA VAL A 29 5.98 -1.70 3.93
C VAL A 29 5.29 -0.41 4.31
N LEU A 30 3.98 -0.47 4.52
CA LEU A 30 3.21 0.70 4.90
C LEU A 30 2.24 0.39 6.05
N PRO A 31 2.10 1.33 7.01
CA PRO A 31 1.17 1.18 8.12
C PRO A 31 -0.25 1.43 7.62
N MET A 32 -1.14 0.46 7.84
CA MET A 32 -2.56 0.58 7.50
C MET A 32 -3.44 0.05 8.62
N THR A 33 -4.70 0.44 8.57
CA THR A 33 -5.74 -0.17 9.39
C THR A 33 -6.16 -1.51 8.78
N VAL A 34 -6.61 -2.44 9.60
CA VAL A 34 -7.14 -3.74 9.12
C VAL A 34 -8.31 -3.52 8.14
N GLN A 35 -9.14 -2.50 8.38
CA GLN A 35 -10.27 -2.16 7.50
C GLN A 35 -9.80 -1.71 6.11
N GLN A 36 -8.77 -0.87 6.03
CA GLN A 36 -8.20 -0.44 4.75
C GLN A 36 -7.52 -1.62 4.04
N ALA A 37 -6.76 -2.44 4.78
CA ALA A 37 -6.03 -3.57 4.21
C ALA A 37 -6.95 -4.71 3.74
N LYS A 38 -8.17 -4.83 4.29
CA LYS A 38 -9.13 -5.91 3.98
C LYS A 38 -9.35 -6.10 2.48
N TYR A 39 -9.43 -5.02 1.70
CA TYR A 39 -9.68 -5.08 0.25
C TYR A 39 -8.44 -5.45 -0.58
N TYR A 40 -7.27 -5.52 0.06
CA TYR A 40 -5.99 -5.86 -0.56
C TYR A 40 -5.43 -7.19 -0.04
N LEU A 41 -6.13 -7.84 0.89
CA LEU A 41 -5.76 -9.14 1.47
C LEU A 41 -6.71 -10.24 0.99
N PRO A 42 -6.23 -11.50 0.87
CA PRO A 42 -7.10 -12.63 0.58
C PRO A 42 -8.21 -12.79 1.64
N PRO A 43 -9.44 -13.18 1.26
CA PRO A 43 -9.90 -13.57 -0.08
C PRO A 43 -10.41 -12.40 -0.95
N TYR A 44 -10.53 -11.20 -0.39
CA TYR A 44 -11.17 -10.07 -1.07
C TYR A 44 -10.23 -9.29 -2.00
N GLY A 45 -8.92 -9.46 -1.79
CA GLY A 45 -7.87 -8.87 -2.62
C GLY A 45 -6.59 -9.70 -2.60
N SER A 46 -5.54 -9.11 -3.15
CA SER A 46 -4.21 -9.70 -3.27
C SER A 46 -3.14 -8.60 -3.22
N GLY A 47 -1.85 -8.94 -3.11
CA GLY A 47 -0.81 -7.92 -3.22
C GLY A 47 -0.47 -7.18 -1.93
N LEU A 48 -1.09 -7.51 -0.79
CA LEU A 48 -0.60 -7.17 0.56
C LEU A 48 -0.37 -8.44 1.39
N LYS A 49 0.54 -8.36 2.37
CA LYS A 49 0.67 -9.34 3.45
C LYS A 49 0.92 -8.62 4.79
N PRO A 50 0.35 -9.08 5.91
CA PRO A 50 0.66 -8.53 7.23
C PRO A 50 2.10 -8.87 7.62
N VAL A 51 2.85 -7.90 8.15
CA VAL A 51 4.20 -8.09 8.65
C VAL A 51 4.12 -8.33 10.16
N ALA A 52 4.17 -9.61 10.56
CA ALA A 52 4.09 -10.00 11.97
C ALA A 52 5.45 -9.85 12.67
N GLY A 53 5.74 -8.65 13.17
CA GLY A 53 6.66 -8.43 14.30
C GLY A 53 8.17 -8.44 14.01
N LYS A 54 8.84 -7.49 14.68
CA LYS A 54 10.30 -7.31 14.85
C LYS A 54 11.11 -7.05 13.57
N GLY A 55 11.18 -5.78 13.23
CA GLY A 55 12.17 -5.25 12.30
C GLY A 55 11.54 -4.90 10.97
N ALA A 56 10.88 -3.73 10.94
CA ALA A 56 10.58 -3.01 9.72
C ALA A 56 11.88 -2.98 8.88
N ALA A 57 11.95 -3.84 7.88
CA ALA A 57 13.04 -3.84 6.93
C ALA A 57 12.96 -2.50 6.20
N LYS A 58 13.85 -1.60 6.59
CA LYS A 58 14.30 -0.35 5.96
C LYS A 58 13.38 0.15 4.83
N PRO A 59 12.70 1.31 4.99
CA PRO A 59 12.06 1.96 3.86
C PRO A 59 13.15 2.32 2.85
N LYS A 60 13.24 1.56 1.76
CA LYS A 60 13.80 2.11 0.52
C LYS A 60 12.72 3.04 -0.01
N ALA A 61 12.79 4.29 0.46
CA ALA A 61 12.26 5.42 -0.29
C ALA A 61 13.06 5.44 -1.60
N ASP A 62 12.56 4.75 -2.62
CA ASP A 62 12.97 5.01 -3.98
C ASP A 62 12.08 6.13 -4.49
N ASP A 63 12.70 7.30 -4.51
CA ASP A 63 12.25 8.51 -5.16
C ASP A 63 11.80 8.18 -6.59
N ALA A 64 10.51 8.30 -6.88
CA ALA A 64 10.00 8.26 -8.25
C ALA A 64 8.87 9.28 -8.43
N LYS A 65 9.26 10.56 -8.51
CA LYS A 65 8.53 11.60 -9.25
C LYS A 65 8.51 11.20 -10.77
N PRO A 66 7.45 11.52 -11.55
CA PRO A 66 6.74 10.62 -12.47
C PRO A 66 7.20 10.66 -13.94
N PRO A 67 6.59 9.84 -14.81
CA PRO A 67 6.11 10.32 -16.11
C PRO A 67 4.64 9.90 -16.34
N ALA A 68 3.69 10.83 -16.54
CA ALA A 68 3.36 11.49 -17.80
C ALA A 68 2.97 10.52 -18.93
N ALA A 69 1.65 10.37 -19.18
CA ALA A 69 1.07 10.19 -20.52
C ALA A 69 -0.47 10.17 -20.45
N ALA A 70 -1.12 11.28 -20.77
CA ALA A 70 -2.43 11.27 -21.42
C ALA A 70 -2.44 12.44 -22.42
N ASP A 71 -2.02 12.06 -23.61
CA ASP A 71 -2.06 12.77 -24.87
C ASP A 71 -3.39 13.52 -25.09
N LYS A 72 -3.32 14.80 -25.43
CA LYS A 72 -4.36 15.43 -26.25
C LYS A 72 -3.67 16.16 -27.40
N ALA A 73 -3.44 15.40 -28.46
CA ALA A 73 -3.44 15.95 -29.81
C ALA A 73 -4.75 16.70 -30.07
N SER A 74 -4.63 17.91 -30.63
CA SER A 74 -5.40 18.41 -31.78
C SER A 74 -4.97 19.87 -32.01
N ALA A 75 -4.07 20.03 -32.99
CA ALA A 75 -3.96 21.24 -33.78
C ALA A 75 -5.03 21.24 -34.87
#